data_AF-A0A1T5KEW9-F1
#
_entry.id   AF-A0A1T5KEW9-F1
#
_cell.length_a   1.000
_cell.length_b   1.000
_cell.length_c   1.000
_cell.angle_alpha   90.00
_cell.angle_beta   90.00
_cell.angle_gamma   90.00
#
_symmetry.space_group_name_H-M   'P 1'
#
loop_
_entity.id
_entity.type
_entity.pdbx_description
1 polymer ?
#
loop_
_entity_poly.entity_id
_entity_poly.type
_entity_poly.pdbx_seq_one_letter_code
_entity_poly.pdbx_strand_id
1 'polypeptide(L)' 'MSMEKKFDYDGAVAELEKIAARVEDPATGLDEIDRCIRRSDELIRQCREYLRTVRDTIDNL' A
#
# COMPACT_ATOMS: atom_id res chain seq x y z
N MET A 1 -24.01 -10.34 -10.23
CA MET A 1 -22.96 -10.77 -9.29
C MET A 1 -22.08 -9.57 -9.03
N SER A 2 -22.08 -9.06 -7.80
CA SER A 2 -21.35 -7.85 -7.44
C SER A 2 -19.86 -8.14 -7.49
N MET A 3 -19.14 -7.49 -8.41
CA MET A 3 -17.70 -7.57 -8.53
C MET A 3 -17.10 -7.02 -7.23
N GLU A 4 -16.63 -7.90 -6.34
CA GLU A 4 -15.87 -7.52 -5.16
C GLU A 4 -14.81 -6.51 -5.60
N LYS A 5 -14.70 -5.38 -4.90
CA LYS A 5 -13.72 -4.34 -5.23
C LYS A 5 -12.33 -4.98 -5.27
N LYS A 6 -11.81 -5.25 -6.47
CA LYS A 6 -10.43 -5.67 -6.65
C LYS A 6 -9.57 -4.63 -5.95
N PHE A 7 -8.65 -5.09 -5.11
CA PHE A 7 -7.66 -4.25 -4.48
C PHE A 7 -6.97 -3.39 -5.56
N ASP A 8 -6.93 -2.08 -5.33
CA ASP A 8 -6.30 -1.12 -6.23
C ASP A 8 -4.81 -1.01 -5.89
N TYR A 9 -4.02 -1.86 -6.55
CA TYR A 9 -2.58 -1.92 -6.35
C TYR A 9 -1.89 -0.60 -6.75
N ASP A 10 -2.28 -0.02 -7.88
CA ASP A 10 -1.69 1.22 -8.38
C ASP A 10 -2.00 2.40 -7.45
N GLY A 11 -3.23 2.48 -6.95
CA GLY A 11 -3.63 3.46 -5.94
C GLY A 11 -2.84 3.32 -4.64
N ALA A 12 -2.61 2.09 -4.17
CA ALA A 12 -1.83 1.82 -2.97
C ALA A 12 -0.36 2.21 -3.13
N VAL A 13 0.24 1.95 -4.29
CA VAL A 13 1.62 2.36 -4.61
C VAL A 13 1.73 3.88 -4.68
N ALA A 14 0.79 4.56 -5.35
CA ALA A 14 0.76 6.02 -5.41
C ALA A 14 0.58 6.67 -4.02
N GLU A 15 -0.11 6.01 -3.10
CA GLU A 15 -0.21 6.46 -1.71
C GLU A 15 1.12 6.28 -0.97
N LEU A 16 1.82 5.15 -1.16
CA LEU A 16 3.16 4.94 -0.60
C LEU A 16 4.17 5.99 -1.07
N GLU A 17 4.15 6.37 -2.34
CA GLU A 17 5.00 7.44 -2.88
C GLU A 17 4.73 8.80 -2.20
N LYS A 18 3.45 9.13 -1.98
CA LYS A 18 3.07 10.35 -1.24
C LYS A 18 3.54 10.31 0.20
N ILE A 19 3.48 9.14 0.84
CA ILE A 19 3.97 8.97 2.20
C ILE A 19 5.50 9.18 2.25
N ALA A 20 6.25 8.59 1.30
CA ALA A 20 7.69 8.79 1.20
C ALA A 20 8.04 10.28 1.07
N ALA A 21 7.38 10.99 0.16
CA ALA A 21 7.57 12.43 -0.03
C ALA A 21 7.28 13.23 1.25
N ARG A 22 6.25 12.85 2.03
CA ARG A 22 5.95 13.51 3.31
C ARG A 22 7.00 13.23 4.38
N VAL A 23 7.49 12.00 4.49
CA VAL A 23 8.52 11.65 5.49
C VAL A 23 9.86 12.32 5.19
N GLU A 24 10.17 12.55 3.91
CA GLU A 24 11.38 13.24 3.47
C GLU A 24 11.30 14.77 3.64
N ASP A 25 10.11 15.34 3.83
CA ASP A 25 9.93 16.77 4.08
C ASP A 25 10.38 17.15 5.51
N PRO A 26 11.39 18.04 5.66
CA PRO A 26 11.85 18.50 6.97
C PRO A 26 10.80 19.25 7.79
N ALA A 27 9.71 19.71 7.18
CA ALA A 27 8.59 20.34 7.85
C ALA A 27 7.63 19.33 8.50
N THR A 28 7.75 18.03 8.18
CA THR A 28 6.88 16.99 8.74
C THR A 28 7.25 16.70 10.18
N GLY A 29 6.29 16.91 11.09
CA GLY A 29 6.47 16.62 12.51
C GLY A 29 6.59 15.13 12.81
N LEU A 30 7.27 14.79 13.91
CA LEU A 30 7.50 13.39 14.32
C LEU A 30 6.21 12.57 14.49
N ASP A 31 5.13 13.17 15.00
CA ASP A 31 3.82 12.51 15.13
C ASP A 31 3.20 12.18 13.77
N GLU A 32 3.45 13.01 12.75
CA GLU A 32 2.99 12.73 11.38
C GLU A 32 3.82 11.63 10.73
N ILE A 33 5.11 11.57 11.03
CA ILE A 33 5.99 10.48 10.59
C ILE A 33 5.50 9.14 11.15
N ASP A 34 5.16 9.04 12.44
CA ASP A 34 4.60 7.81 13.02
C ASP A 34 3.32 7.35 12.30
N ARG A 35 2.41 8.29 11.99
CA ARG A 35 1.20 7.99 11.21
C ARG A 35 1.52 7.52 9.79
N CYS A 36 2.48 8.16 9.14
CA CYS A 36 2.98 7.78 7.83
C CYS A 36 3.51 6.35 7.83
N ILE A 37 4.35 5.99 8.81
CA ILE A 37 4.92 4.65 8.92
C ILE A 37 3.84 3.59 9.13
N ARG A 38 2.86 3.83 10.02
CA ARG A 38 1.75 2.88 10.24
C ARG A 38 0.93 2.66 8.98
N ARG A 39 0.61 3.73 8.27
CA ARG A 39 -0.15 3.65 7.02
C ARG A 39 0.63 2.91 5.93
N SER A 40 1.94 3.15 5.83
CA SER A 40 2.80 2.42 4.90
C SER A 40 2.82 0.92 5.19
N ASP A 41 2.87 0.51 6.46
CA ASP A 41 2.84 -0.91 6.83
C ASP A 41 1.53 -1.58 6.40
N GLU A 42 0.39 -0.91 6.59
CA GLU A 42 -0.92 -1.40 6.12
C GLU A 42 -0.96 -1.57 4.59
N LEU A 43 -0.47 -0.58 3.84
CA LEU A 43 -0.46 -0.61 2.38
C LEU A 43 0.46 -1.72 1.86
N ILE A 44 1.66 -1.86 2.45
CA ILE A 44 2.62 -2.89 2.06
C ILE A 44 2.05 -4.29 2.31
N ARG A 45 1.36 -4.52 3.43
CA ARG A 45 0.71 -5.81 3.71
C ARG A 45 -0.33 -6.15 2.64
N GLN A 46 -1.21 -5.21 2.32
CA GLN A 46 -2.25 -5.41 1.29
C GLN A 46 -1.63 -5.66 -0.10
N CYS A 47 -0.59 -4.91 -0.47
CA CYS A 47 0.15 -5.13 -1.72
C CYS A 47 0.76 -6.54 -1.78
N ARG A 48 1.36 -7.01 -0.68
CA ARG A 48 1.94 -8.36 -0.61
C ARG A 48 0.88 -9.45 -0.72
N GLU A 49 -0.26 -9.29 -0.04
CA GLU A 49 -1.39 -10.21 -0.12
C GLU A 49 -1.93 -10.29 -1.54
N TYR A 50 -2.13 -9.14 -2.20
CA TYR A 50 -2.57 -9.09 -3.59
C TYR A 50 -1.62 -9.82 -4.53
N LEU A 51 -0.32 -9.54 -4.45
CA LEU A 51 0.68 -10.19 -5.31
C LEU A 51 0.74 -11.71 -5.06
N ARG A 52 0.56 -12.15 -3.81
CA ARG A 52 0.44 -13.57 -3.49
C ARG A 52 -0.79 -14.19 -4.16
N THR A 53 -1.96 -13.56 -4.08
CA THR A 53 -3.17 -14.03 -4.76
C THR A 53 -2.98 -14.11 -6.27
N VAL A 54 -2.33 -13.12 -6.89
CA VAL A 54 -2.02 -13.12 -8.32
C VAL A 54 -1.10 -14.30 -8.67
N ARG A 55 -0.02 -14.50 -7.92
CA ARG A 55 0.88 -15.64 -8.12
C ARG A 55 0.15 -16.98 -7.98
N ASP A 56 -0.60 -17.15 -6.89
CA ASP A 56 -1.34 -18.39 -6.63
C ASP A 56 -2.39 -18.65 -7.75
N THR A 57 -2.93 -17.60 -8.38
CA THR A 57 -3.81 -17.75 -9.56
C THR A 57 -3.05 -18.25 -10.78
N ILE A 58 -1.83 -17.73 -11.02
CA ILE A 58 -0.97 -18.15 -12.15
C ILE A 58 -0.47 -19.59 -11.96
N ASP A 59 -0.10 -19.98 -10.75
CA ASP A 59 0.43 -21.33 -10.46
C ASP A 59 -0.65 -22.43 -10.55
N ASN A 60 -1.93 -22.07 -10.45
CA ASN A 60 -3.07 -22.98 -10.53
C ASN A 60 -3.77 -22.95 -11.92
N LEU A 61 -3.19 -22.27 -12.91
CA LEU A 61 -3.62 -22.22 -14.31
C LEU A 61 -2.93 -23.30 -15.15
#